data_AF-A0A0S2CH43-F1
#
_entry.id   AF-A0A0S2CH43-F1
#
_cell.length_a   1.000
_cell.length_b   1.000
_cell.length_c   1.000
_cell.angle_alpha   90.00
_cell.angle_beta   90.00
_cell.angle_gamma   90.00
#
_symmetry.space_group_name_H-M   'P 1'
#
loop_
_entity.id
_entity.type
_entity.pdbx_description
1 polymer ?
#
loop_
_entity_poly.entity_id
_entity_poly.type
_entity_poly.pdbx_seq_one_letter_code
_entity_poly.pdbx_strand_id
1 'polypeptide(L)'
;MSKAKSIYGIFSAVARLSEMINSDVKLYNYYNIFNDEIKYEILKSNLFKLDLHPDQKAFSLFHVYLLARKNNEKLSVLLDYLNKVLEYDCENDKYRLHIIDCLLQFKELNKAEDTLSDYLKNREKEILETFFLHGWDGIVFYSMFDAYFFKENYKYPNIFFMSRQILKNGFGAEYHIKQHLSWKIGEALVCCKTAKSYMLLPFNLTKIILQWKKNRKEINSKLLLSEYKDYYKVDKIKNYFTYQLGSLVVCLFKNWYKGEIFKFPFKIYFLLKKIKKRG
;
A
#
# COMPACT_ATOMS: atom_id res chain seq x y z
N MET A 1 -8.15 7.62 -34.57
CA MET A 1 -7.91 8.48 -33.38
C MET A 1 -7.63 9.93 -33.75
N SER A 2 -6.99 10.23 -34.88
CA SER A 2 -6.72 11.60 -35.37
C SER A 2 -7.95 12.52 -35.54
N LYS A 3 -9.17 11.96 -35.61
CA LYS A 3 -10.44 12.72 -35.72
C LYS A 3 -11.33 12.61 -34.48
N ALA A 4 -10.88 11.94 -33.42
CA ALA A 4 -11.68 11.79 -32.21
C ALA A 4 -11.69 13.12 -31.42
N LYS A 5 -12.85 13.51 -30.87
CA LYS A 5 -12.96 14.66 -29.95
C LYS A 5 -12.63 14.29 -28.50
N SER A 6 -12.78 13.02 -28.14
CA SER A 6 -12.51 12.53 -26.80
C SER A 6 -12.01 11.09 -26.83
N ILE A 7 -11.11 10.76 -25.92
CA ILE A 7 -10.60 9.40 -25.67
C ILE A 7 -10.93 9.04 -24.23
N TYR A 8 -11.58 7.90 -24.03
CA TYR A 8 -11.81 7.33 -22.71
C TYR A 8 -10.84 6.16 -22.53
N GLY A 9 -9.92 6.28 -21.59
CA GLY A 9 -8.86 5.28 -21.41
C GLY A 9 -8.02 5.54 -20.17
N ILE A 10 -7.25 4.54 -19.74
CA ILE A 10 -6.19 4.76 -18.75
C ILE A 10 -5.09 5.60 -19.44
N PHE A 11 -4.20 6.24 -18.68
CA PHE A 11 -2.95 6.84 -19.18
C PHE A 11 -1.94 5.80 -19.71
N SER A 12 -2.41 4.79 -20.43
CA SER A 12 -1.58 3.82 -21.13
C SER A 12 -0.77 4.51 -22.23
N ALA A 13 0.30 3.86 -22.66
CA ALA A 13 1.15 4.37 -23.75
C ALA A 13 0.33 4.68 -25.01
N VAL A 14 -0.65 3.83 -25.35
CA VAL A 14 -1.50 4.02 -26.53
C VAL A 14 -2.42 5.24 -26.39
N ALA A 15 -3.07 5.41 -25.24
CA ALA A 15 -3.95 6.56 -25.02
C ALA A 15 -3.17 7.89 -25.06
N ARG A 16 -1.98 7.90 -24.45
CA ARG A 16 -1.07 9.06 -24.45
C ARG A 16 -0.51 9.36 -25.84
N LEU A 17 -0.06 8.35 -26.58
CA LEU A 17 0.39 8.52 -27.96
C LEU A 17 -0.72 9.11 -28.83
N SER A 18 -1.95 8.67 -28.62
CA SER A 18 -3.09 9.14 -29.40
C SER A 18 -3.50 10.56 -29.08
N GLU A 19 -3.35 10.99 -27.83
CA GLU A 19 -3.43 12.40 -27.42
C GLU A 19 -2.33 13.23 -28.08
N MET A 20 -1.10 12.71 -28.17
CA MET A 20 0.00 13.39 -28.86
C MET A 20 -0.22 13.54 -30.37
N ILE A 21 -0.88 12.56 -31.01
CA ILE A 21 -1.19 12.60 -32.45
C ILE A 21 -2.29 13.64 -32.77
N ASN A 22 -3.21 13.90 -31.84
CA ASN A 22 -4.29 14.86 -32.01
C ASN A 22 -4.36 15.81 -30.81
N SER A 23 -3.74 16.98 -30.91
CA SER A 23 -3.69 17.97 -29.82
C SER A 23 -5.05 18.47 -29.34
N ASP A 24 -6.10 18.32 -30.16
CA ASP A 24 -7.45 18.81 -29.83
C ASP A 24 -8.30 17.75 -29.11
N VAL A 25 -7.78 16.53 -28.93
CA VAL A 25 -8.51 15.45 -28.26
C VAL A 25 -8.45 15.61 -26.74
N LYS A 26 -9.58 15.43 -26.06
CA LYS A 26 -9.62 15.37 -24.60
C LYS A 26 -9.47 13.93 -24.11
N LEU A 27 -8.45 13.66 -23.29
CA LEU A 27 -8.28 12.37 -22.64
C LEU A 27 -8.98 12.34 -21.27
N TYR A 28 -9.92 11.41 -21.11
CA TYR A 28 -10.63 11.14 -19.86
C TYR A 28 -10.17 9.82 -19.26
N ASN A 29 -9.62 9.88 -18.05
CA ASN A 29 -9.31 8.68 -17.29
C ASN A 29 -10.59 8.08 -16.72
N TYR A 30 -10.99 6.90 -17.21
CA TYR A 30 -12.24 6.28 -16.79
C TYR A 30 -12.25 5.84 -15.33
N TYR A 31 -11.09 5.67 -14.68
CA TYR A 31 -11.03 5.43 -13.23
C TYR A 31 -11.57 6.62 -12.41
N ASN A 32 -11.66 7.81 -13.00
CA ASN A 32 -12.12 9.02 -12.31
C ASN A 32 -13.56 9.40 -12.65
N ILE A 33 -14.23 8.65 -13.53
CA ILE A 33 -15.62 8.95 -13.95
C ILE A 33 -16.59 8.62 -12.82
N PHE A 34 -16.42 7.46 -12.19
CA PHE A 34 -17.25 7.00 -11.09
C PHE A 34 -16.45 6.95 -9.78
N ASN A 35 -17.13 7.18 -8.66
CA ASN A 35 -16.57 6.91 -7.34
C ASN A 35 -16.52 5.39 -7.08
N ASP A 36 -15.83 4.97 -6.02
CA ASP A 36 -15.60 3.54 -5.75
C ASP A 36 -16.87 2.79 -5.32
N GLU A 37 -17.87 3.48 -4.76
CA GLU A 37 -19.20 2.92 -4.45
C GLU A 37 -19.97 2.57 -5.73
N ILE A 38 -20.08 3.52 -6.68
CA ILE A 38 -20.76 3.30 -7.96
C ILE A 38 -20.07 2.21 -8.77
N LYS A 39 -18.73 2.19 -8.79
CA LYS A 39 -17.97 1.12 -9.46
C LYS A 39 -18.29 -0.26 -8.88
N TYR A 40 -18.38 -0.34 -7.55
CA TYR A 40 -18.69 -1.60 -6.87
C TYR A 40 -20.06 -2.11 -7.28
N GLU A 41 -21.08 -1.27 -7.25
CA GLU A 41 -22.45 -1.63 -7.66
C GLU A 41 -22.52 -2.05 -9.13
N ILE A 42 -21.85 -1.31 -10.03
CA ILE A 42 -21.82 -1.65 -11.46
C ILE A 42 -21.16 -3.03 -11.66
N LEU A 43 -19.98 -3.28 -11.08
CA LEU A 43 -19.30 -4.56 -11.30
C LEU A 43 -20.05 -5.71 -10.64
N LYS A 44 -20.53 -5.52 -9.40
CA LYS A 44 -21.31 -6.52 -8.65
C LYS A 44 -22.57 -6.93 -9.41
N SER A 45 -23.33 -5.95 -9.92
CA SER A 45 -24.57 -6.20 -10.66
C SER A 45 -24.37 -6.82 -12.04
N ASN A 46 -23.16 -6.81 -12.58
CA ASN A 46 -22.83 -7.38 -13.90
C ASN A 46 -21.97 -8.64 -13.83
N LEU A 47 -21.61 -9.11 -12.63
CA LEU A 47 -20.90 -10.38 -12.45
C LEU A 47 -21.68 -11.52 -13.13
N PHE A 48 -20.96 -12.31 -13.93
CA PHE A 48 -21.47 -13.53 -14.60
C PHE A 48 -22.62 -13.33 -15.60
N LYS A 49 -22.97 -12.10 -15.98
CA LYS A 49 -23.95 -11.85 -17.06
C LYS A 49 -23.45 -12.28 -18.45
N LEU A 50 -22.13 -12.32 -18.61
CA LEU A 50 -21.47 -12.76 -19.82
C LEU A 50 -20.85 -14.13 -19.57
N ASP A 51 -20.92 -15.01 -20.56
CA ASP A 51 -20.20 -16.27 -20.51
C ASP A 51 -18.73 -16.08 -20.92
N LEU A 52 -17.92 -15.79 -19.92
CA LEU A 52 -16.49 -15.49 -20.07
C LEU A 52 -15.62 -16.69 -19.66
N HIS A 53 -14.38 -16.71 -20.14
CA HIS A 53 -13.36 -17.66 -19.71
C HIS A 53 -13.18 -17.63 -18.17
N PRO A 54 -12.88 -18.76 -17.50
CA PRO A 54 -12.64 -18.81 -16.05
C PRO A 54 -11.68 -17.75 -15.53
N ASP A 55 -10.53 -17.54 -16.18
CA ASP A 55 -9.55 -16.51 -15.79
C ASP A 55 -10.16 -15.09 -15.77
N GLN A 56 -11.03 -14.78 -16.73
CA GLN A 56 -11.71 -13.49 -16.78
C GLN A 56 -12.79 -13.38 -15.70
N LYS A 57 -13.47 -14.49 -15.36
CA LYS A 57 -14.40 -14.56 -14.22
C LYS A 57 -13.65 -14.34 -12.91
N ALA A 58 -12.51 -15.01 -12.70
CA ALA A 58 -11.61 -14.83 -11.56
C ALA A 58 -11.11 -13.38 -11.44
N PHE A 59 -10.62 -12.80 -12.54
CA PHE A 59 -10.18 -11.40 -12.61
C PHE A 59 -11.30 -10.44 -12.21
N SER A 60 -12.50 -10.62 -12.77
CA SER A 60 -13.64 -9.74 -12.51
C SER A 60 -14.09 -9.81 -11.05
N LEU A 61 -14.20 -11.03 -10.50
CA LEU A 61 -14.51 -11.24 -9.08
C LEU A 61 -13.46 -10.62 -8.15
N PHE A 62 -12.17 -10.77 -8.47
CA PHE A 62 -11.11 -10.19 -7.67
C PHE A 62 -11.19 -8.65 -7.66
N HIS A 63 -11.55 -8.03 -8.79
CA HIS A 63 -11.78 -6.58 -8.85
C HIS A 63 -13.01 -6.14 -8.05
N VAL A 64 -14.06 -6.97 -8.03
CA VAL A 64 -15.22 -6.74 -7.15
C VAL A 64 -14.81 -6.83 -5.68
N TYR A 65 -13.99 -7.81 -5.30
CA TYR A 65 -13.40 -7.90 -3.96
C TYR A 65 -12.61 -6.64 -3.58
N LEU A 66 -11.73 -6.15 -4.48
CA LEU A 66 -10.92 -4.96 -4.21
C LEU A 66 -11.79 -3.73 -3.92
N LEU A 67 -12.89 -3.55 -4.66
CA LEU A 67 -13.83 -2.46 -4.45
C LEU A 67 -14.69 -2.67 -3.19
N ALA A 68 -15.17 -3.89 -2.95
CA ALA A 68 -15.88 -4.26 -1.72
C ALA A 68 -15.05 -3.90 -0.48
N ARG A 69 -13.75 -4.24 -0.50
CA ARG A 69 -12.82 -3.91 0.58
C ARG A 69 -12.66 -2.40 0.79
N LYS A 70 -12.59 -1.62 -0.28
CA LYS A 70 -12.53 -0.15 -0.19
C LYS A 70 -13.81 0.48 0.35
N ASN A 71 -14.95 -0.15 0.08
CA ASN A 71 -16.26 0.26 0.58
C ASN A 71 -16.58 -0.31 1.97
N ASN A 72 -15.58 -0.87 2.68
CA ASN A 72 -15.70 -1.41 4.03
C ASN A 72 -16.76 -2.52 4.19
N GLU A 73 -16.89 -3.37 3.17
CA GLU A 73 -17.76 -4.55 3.24
C GLU A 73 -17.37 -5.51 4.38
N LYS A 74 -18.34 -6.31 4.81
CA LYS A 74 -18.15 -7.27 5.90
C LYS A 74 -17.18 -8.37 5.50
N LEU A 75 -16.42 -8.90 6.47
CA LEU A 75 -15.46 -9.98 6.26
C LEU A 75 -16.07 -11.17 5.51
N SER A 76 -17.29 -11.60 5.86
CA SER A 76 -17.95 -12.74 5.19
C SER A 76 -18.08 -12.50 3.68
N VAL A 77 -18.54 -11.32 3.27
CA VAL A 77 -18.70 -10.94 1.85
C VAL A 77 -17.34 -10.92 1.14
N LEU A 78 -16.30 -10.42 1.80
CA LEU A 78 -14.94 -10.41 1.24
C LEU A 78 -14.41 -11.83 1.02
N LEU A 79 -14.61 -12.72 2.00
CA LEU A 79 -14.21 -14.12 1.91
C LEU A 79 -15.01 -14.88 0.85
N ASP A 80 -16.31 -14.62 0.72
CA ASP A 80 -17.15 -15.23 -0.32
C ASP A 80 -16.62 -14.90 -1.73
N TYR A 81 -16.25 -13.64 -1.99
CA TYR A 81 -15.64 -13.28 -3.26
C TYR A 81 -14.32 -14.01 -3.47
N LEU A 82 -13.42 -14.02 -2.49
CA LEU A 82 -12.10 -14.64 -2.64
C LEU A 82 -12.16 -16.16 -2.79
N ASN A 83 -13.03 -16.83 -2.04
CA ASN A 83 -13.26 -18.27 -2.18
C ASN A 83 -13.83 -18.59 -3.56
N LYS A 84 -14.79 -17.79 -4.05
CA LYS A 84 -15.33 -17.96 -5.41
C LYS A 84 -14.29 -17.71 -6.50
N VAL A 85 -13.32 -16.82 -6.27
CA VAL A 85 -12.22 -16.63 -7.21
C VAL A 85 -11.35 -17.89 -7.30
N LEU A 86 -11.07 -18.55 -6.17
CA LEU A 86 -10.31 -19.80 -6.14
C LEU A 86 -11.01 -20.95 -6.87
N GLU A 87 -12.34 -20.93 -7.01
CA GLU A 87 -13.07 -21.90 -7.84
C GLU A 87 -12.74 -21.77 -9.35
N TYR A 88 -12.38 -20.55 -9.79
CA TYR A 88 -12.06 -20.28 -11.20
C TYR A 88 -10.55 -20.27 -11.50
N ASP A 89 -9.71 -19.91 -10.54
CA ASP A 89 -8.26 -19.78 -10.68
C ASP A 89 -7.57 -20.24 -9.37
N CYS A 90 -7.57 -21.55 -9.14
CA CYS A 90 -7.07 -22.17 -7.90
C CYS A 90 -5.54 -22.17 -7.78
N GLU A 91 -4.82 -22.04 -8.90
CA GLU A 91 -3.35 -22.07 -8.92
C GLU A 91 -2.72 -20.73 -8.54
N ASN A 92 -3.50 -19.65 -8.49
CA ASN A 92 -2.99 -18.33 -8.21
C ASN A 92 -3.04 -18.01 -6.72
N ASP A 93 -1.90 -18.21 -6.04
CA ASP A 93 -1.77 -18.06 -4.59
C ASP A 93 -1.97 -16.61 -4.09
N LYS A 94 -2.05 -15.61 -4.98
CA LYS A 94 -2.40 -14.24 -4.57
C LYS A 94 -3.76 -14.20 -3.86
N TYR A 95 -4.73 -15.02 -4.26
CA TYR A 95 -6.05 -15.01 -3.64
C TYR A 95 -6.01 -15.60 -2.23
N ARG A 96 -5.22 -16.67 -2.03
CA ARG A 96 -4.96 -17.24 -0.70
C ARG A 96 -4.30 -16.21 0.22
N LEU A 97 -3.31 -15.47 -0.28
CA LEU A 97 -2.68 -14.37 0.46
C LEU A 97 -3.68 -13.27 0.84
N HIS A 98 -4.59 -12.90 -0.06
CA HIS A 98 -5.65 -11.94 0.23
C HIS A 98 -6.67 -12.45 1.25
N ILE A 99 -6.95 -13.76 1.30
CA ILE A 99 -7.79 -14.38 2.34
C ILE A 99 -7.11 -14.22 3.71
N ILE A 100 -5.83 -14.59 3.81
CA ILE A 100 -5.07 -14.46 5.07
C ILE A 100 -4.99 -13.01 5.52
N ASP A 101 -4.68 -12.08 4.60
CA ASP A 101 -4.64 -10.65 4.91
C ASP A 101 -6.01 -10.17 5.42
N CYS A 102 -7.13 -10.55 4.80
CA CYS A 102 -8.46 -10.24 5.32
C CYS A 102 -8.67 -10.76 6.76
N LEU A 103 -8.36 -12.03 7.03
CA LEU A 103 -8.54 -12.60 8.38
C LEU A 103 -7.68 -11.87 9.43
N LEU A 104 -6.41 -11.56 9.12
CA LEU A 104 -5.52 -10.85 10.03
C LEU A 104 -5.96 -9.41 10.29
N GLN A 105 -6.42 -8.70 9.26
CA GLN A 105 -6.89 -7.31 9.39
C GLN A 105 -8.18 -7.23 10.22
N PHE A 106 -9.07 -8.21 10.09
CA PHE A 106 -10.29 -8.34 10.90
C PHE A 106 -10.08 -9.02 12.26
N LYS A 107 -8.84 -9.35 12.63
CA LYS A 107 -8.45 -9.96 13.91
C LYS A 107 -9.03 -11.36 14.16
N GLU A 108 -9.39 -12.08 13.11
CA GLU A 108 -9.80 -13.49 13.17
C GLU A 108 -8.56 -14.41 13.24
N LEU A 109 -7.75 -14.26 14.30
CA LEU A 109 -6.40 -14.83 14.37
C LEU A 109 -6.37 -16.36 14.32
N ASN A 110 -7.29 -17.03 15.02
CA ASN A 110 -7.36 -18.49 15.03
C ASN A 110 -7.70 -19.01 13.62
N LYS A 111 -8.69 -18.41 12.95
CA LYS A 111 -9.05 -18.77 11.57
C LYS A 111 -7.90 -18.49 10.61
N ALA A 112 -7.20 -17.37 10.78
CA ALA A 112 -6.03 -17.03 9.96
C ALA A 112 -4.94 -18.10 10.11
N GLU A 113 -4.65 -18.53 11.34
CA GLU A 113 -3.66 -19.57 11.64
C GLU A 113 -4.05 -20.92 11.03
N ASP A 114 -5.30 -21.36 11.23
CA ASP A 114 -5.79 -22.63 10.69
C ASP A 114 -5.78 -22.64 9.16
N THR A 115 -6.29 -21.56 8.55
CA THR A 115 -6.32 -21.40 7.09
C THR A 115 -4.91 -21.36 6.50
N LEU A 116 -3.98 -20.65 7.15
CA LEU A 116 -2.59 -20.56 6.71
C LEU A 116 -1.88 -21.91 6.85
N SER A 117 -2.13 -22.65 7.95
CA SER A 117 -1.62 -24.00 8.15
C SER A 117 -2.01 -24.92 6.98
N ASP A 118 -3.28 -24.90 6.59
CA ASP A 118 -3.78 -25.74 5.50
C ASP A 118 -3.19 -25.37 4.14
N TYR A 119 -2.99 -24.08 3.88
CA TYR A 119 -2.36 -23.61 2.66
C TYR A 119 -0.87 -23.98 2.60
N LEU A 120 -0.13 -23.79 3.69
CA LEU A 120 1.31 -24.09 3.75
C LEU A 120 1.59 -25.58 3.61
N LYS A 121 0.75 -26.48 4.15
CA LYS A 121 0.94 -27.95 4.02
C LYS A 121 1.18 -28.41 2.59
N ASN A 122 0.49 -27.82 1.61
CA ASN A 122 0.52 -28.28 0.23
C ASN A 122 1.15 -27.28 -0.75
N ARG A 123 1.23 -26.00 -0.39
CA ARG A 123 1.65 -24.91 -1.30
C ARG A 123 2.64 -23.94 -0.66
N GLU A 124 3.40 -24.38 0.34
CA GLU A 124 4.36 -23.50 1.03
C GLU A 124 5.27 -22.77 0.05
N LYS A 125 5.82 -23.49 -0.94
CA LYS A 125 6.75 -22.92 -1.92
C LYS A 125 6.07 -21.83 -2.76
N GLU A 126 4.94 -22.15 -3.37
CA GLU A 126 4.19 -21.25 -4.26
C GLU A 126 3.67 -20.02 -3.50
N ILE A 127 3.24 -20.20 -2.25
CA ILE A 127 2.82 -19.11 -1.38
C ILE A 127 3.99 -18.20 -1.06
N LEU A 128 5.16 -18.74 -0.68
CA LEU A 128 6.34 -17.91 -0.38
C LEU A 128 6.86 -17.18 -1.63
N GLU A 129 6.90 -17.85 -2.77
CA GLU A 129 7.28 -17.24 -4.06
C GLU A 129 6.33 -16.10 -4.42
N THR A 130 5.02 -16.31 -4.27
CA THR A 130 4.02 -15.27 -4.53
C THR A 130 4.11 -14.14 -3.51
N PHE A 131 4.24 -14.44 -2.21
CA PHE A 131 4.26 -13.45 -1.13
C PHE A 131 5.45 -12.50 -1.21
N PHE A 132 6.60 -12.98 -1.72
CA PHE A 132 7.81 -12.19 -1.93
C PHE A 132 8.01 -11.78 -3.39
N LEU A 133 6.98 -11.88 -4.23
CA LEU A 133 7.06 -11.53 -5.65
C LEU A 133 7.53 -10.08 -5.84
N HIS A 134 8.57 -9.90 -6.66
CA HIS A 134 9.10 -8.60 -7.03
C HIS A 134 8.42 -8.06 -8.30
N GLY A 135 7.79 -6.89 -8.19
CA GLY A 135 7.37 -6.06 -9.30
C GLY A 135 8.35 -4.91 -9.57
N TRP A 136 7.94 -3.97 -10.43
CA TRP A 136 8.77 -2.84 -10.85
C TRP A 136 9.20 -1.93 -9.68
N ASP A 137 8.30 -1.69 -8.73
CA ASP A 137 8.52 -0.77 -7.59
C ASP A 137 8.97 -1.49 -6.31
N GLY A 138 9.27 -2.79 -6.37
CA GLY A 138 9.62 -3.62 -5.22
C GLY A 138 8.67 -4.80 -5.02
N ILE A 139 8.53 -5.28 -3.77
CA ILE A 139 7.68 -6.44 -3.47
C ILE A 139 6.21 -6.07 -3.60
N VAL A 140 5.45 -6.88 -4.33
CA VAL A 140 4.03 -6.64 -4.65
C VAL A 140 3.16 -6.65 -3.37
N PHE A 141 3.37 -7.61 -2.47
CA PHE A 141 2.55 -7.81 -1.27
C PHE A 141 3.08 -7.12 -0.02
N TYR A 142 4.02 -6.18 -0.19
CA TYR A 142 4.70 -5.51 0.91
C TYR A 142 3.77 -4.86 1.94
N SER A 143 2.61 -4.36 1.51
CA SER A 143 1.62 -3.74 2.39
C SER A 143 0.94 -4.71 3.36
N MET A 144 1.05 -6.02 3.14
CA MET A 144 0.44 -7.05 4.00
C MET A 144 1.35 -7.44 5.19
N PHE A 145 2.64 -7.10 5.15
CA PHE A 145 3.63 -7.65 6.09
C PHE A 145 3.37 -7.24 7.54
N ASP A 146 2.88 -6.03 7.77
CA ASP A 146 2.55 -5.54 9.12
C ASP A 146 1.56 -6.41 9.87
N ALA A 147 0.64 -7.07 9.14
CA ALA A 147 -0.40 -7.88 9.73
C ALA A 147 0.16 -9.08 10.53
N TYR A 148 1.39 -9.49 10.23
CA TYR A 148 2.08 -10.62 10.87
C TYR A 148 2.87 -10.23 12.15
N PHE A 149 3.00 -8.94 12.44
CA PHE A 149 3.80 -8.44 13.57
C PHE A 149 2.92 -7.86 14.68
N PHE A 150 2.41 -8.74 15.56
CA PHE A 150 1.69 -8.37 16.79
C PHE A 150 2.29 -9.05 18.02
N LYS A 151 2.04 -8.49 19.21
CA LYS A 151 2.70 -8.86 20.48
C LYS A 151 2.68 -10.35 20.80
N GLU A 152 1.63 -11.05 20.40
CA GLU A 152 1.38 -12.46 20.72
C GLU A 152 1.47 -13.38 19.50
N ASN A 153 2.10 -12.94 18.41
CA ASN A 153 2.18 -13.72 17.18
C ASN A 153 2.87 -15.08 17.37
N TYR A 154 3.78 -15.21 18.33
CA TYR A 154 4.46 -16.45 18.69
C TYR A 154 3.52 -17.57 19.15
N LYS A 155 2.27 -17.25 19.53
CA LYS A 155 1.24 -18.25 19.86
C LYS A 155 0.64 -18.94 18.63
N TYR A 156 0.91 -18.41 17.44
CA TYR A 156 0.36 -18.84 16.15
C TYR A 156 1.50 -19.32 15.25
N PRO A 157 1.84 -20.62 15.26
CA PRO A 157 3.05 -21.14 14.61
C PRO A 157 3.23 -20.76 13.14
N ASN A 158 2.17 -20.80 12.33
CA ASN A 158 2.23 -20.50 10.90
C ASN A 158 2.30 -18.99 10.64
N ILE A 159 1.54 -18.18 11.39
CA ILE A 159 1.68 -16.71 11.36
C ILE A 159 3.10 -16.31 11.80
N PHE A 160 3.61 -16.92 12.86
CA PHE A 160 4.96 -16.69 13.35
C PHE A 160 6.01 -17.10 12.31
N PHE A 161 5.84 -18.26 11.66
CA PHE A 161 6.68 -18.70 10.55
C PHE A 161 6.73 -17.65 9.43
N MET A 162 5.58 -17.14 8.97
CA MET A 162 5.55 -16.08 7.96
C MET A 162 6.27 -14.82 8.43
N SER A 163 6.10 -14.39 9.69
CA SER A 163 6.83 -13.26 10.26
C SER A 163 8.35 -13.47 10.22
N ARG A 164 8.82 -14.70 10.50
CA ARG A 164 10.24 -15.07 10.42
C ARG A 164 10.75 -15.07 8.98
N GLN A 165 9.94 -15.50 8.02
CA GLN A 165 10.29 -15.45 6.60
C GLN A 165 10.43 -14.00 6.10
N ILE A 166 9.56 -13.10 6.56
CA ILE A 166 9.65 -11.65 6.28
C ILE A 166 11.00 -11.11 6.80
N LEU A 167 11.36 -11.43 8.05
CA LEU A 167 12.62 -11.02 8.66
C LEU A 167 13.85 -11.58 7.92
N LYS A 168 13.82 -12.88 7.60
CA LYS A 168 14.91 -13.62 6.95
C LYS A 168 15.22 -13.08 5.55
N ASN A 169 14.18 -12.73 4.79
CA ASN A 169 14.35 -12.18 3.45
C ASN A 169 14.76 -10.70 3.45
N GLY A 170 14.88 -10.07 4.63
CA GLY A 170 15.31 -8.67 4.74
C GLY A 170 14.25 -7.72 4.21
N PHE A 171 13.00 -8.02 4.51
CA PHE A 171 11.90 -7.15 4.18
C PHE A 171 11.29 -6.64 5.46
N GLY A 172 11.47 -5.34 5.74
CA GLY A 172 10.71 -4.69 6.81
C GLY A 172 11.44 -3.56 7.51
N ALA A 173 12.78 -3.52 7.57
CA ALA A 173 13.46 -2.35 8.13
C ALA A 173 13.18 -1.11 7.29
N GLU A 174 13.31 -1.25 5.97
CA GLU A 174 12.91 -0.22 5.00
C GLU A 174 11.41 0.11 5.08
N TYR A 175 10.55 -0.86 5.42
CA TYR A 175 9.11 -0.63 5.53
C TYR A 175 8.83 0.23 6.75
N HIS A 176 9.28 -0.23 7.91
CA HIS A 176 9.02 0.41 9.19
C HIS A 176 9.61 1.82 9.22
N ILE A 177 10.81 2.04 8.66
CA ILE A 177 11.38 3.39 8.55
C ILE A 177 10.52 4.29 7.63
N LYS A 178 9.92 3.73 6.56
CA LYS A 178 8.97 4.46 5.70
C LYS A 178 7.59 4.66 6.36
N GLN A 179 7.24 3.87 7.37
CA GLN A 179 6.06 4.10 8.21
C GLN A 179 6.30 5.12 9.33
N HIS A 180 7.54 5.56 9.57
CA HIS A 180 7.78 6.65 10.49
C HIS A 180 7.03 7.90 10.05
N LEU A 181 6.50 8.64 11.03
CA LEU A 181 5.81 9.90 10.77
C LEU A 181 6.70 10.87 9.98
N SER A 182 8.02 10.90 10.25
CA SER A 182 8.99 11.69 9.50
C SER A 182 9.03 11.34 8.02
N TRP A 183 8.98 10.06 7.64
CA TRP A 183 8.93 9.69 6.22
C TRP A 183 7.61 10.13 5.58
N LYS A 184 6.48 9.78 6.19
CA LYS A 184 5.13 10.07 5.64
C LYS A 184 4.89 11.57 5.45
N ILE A 185 5.31 12.39 6.41
CA ILE A 185 5.25 13.85 6.29
C ILE A 185 6.18 14.34 5.18
N GLY A 186 7.41 13.83 5.13
CA GLY A 186 8.38 14.19 4.10
C GLY A 186 7.89 13.89 2.69
N GLU A 187 7.30 12.71 2.50
CA GLU A 187 6.72 12.26 1.23
C GLU A 187 5.57 13.17 0.80
N ALA A 188 4.64 13.47 1.71
CA ALA A 188 3.55 14.41 1.45
C ALA A 188 4.05 15.80 1.03
N LEU A 189 5.14 16.27 1.63
CA LEU A 189 5.76 17.57 1.28
C LEU A 189 6.46 17.54 -0.08
N VAL A 190 7.21 16.47 -0.39
CA VAL A 190 7.92 16.32 -1.68
C VAL A 190 6.93 16.14 -2.84
N CYS A 191 5.82 15.45 -2.61
CA CYS A 191 4.76 15.26 -3.60
C CYS A 191 3.89 16.52 -3.79
N CYS A 192 3.99 17.51 -2.90
CA CYS A 192 3.25 18.76 -2.99
C CYS A 192 3.90 19.69 -4.04
N LYS A 193 3.37 19.67 -5.27
CA LYS A 193 3.95 20.39 -6.42
C LYS A 193 3.05 21.49 -7.01
N THR A 194 1.83 21.64 -6.51
CA THR A 194 0.82 22.56 -7.07
C THR A 194 0.25 23.48 -6.02
N ALA A 195 -0.25 24.67 -6.41
CA ALA A 195 -0.90 25.60 -5.49
C ALA A 195 -2.06 24.95 -4.73
N LYS A 196 -2.89 24.15 -5.42
CA LYS A 196 -3.99 23.39 -4.80
C LYS A 196 -3.49 22.39 -3.75
N SER A 197 -2.42 21.66 -4.03
CA SER A 197 -1.85 20.72 -3.05
C SER A 197 -1.29 21.45 -1.83
N TYR A 198 -0.71 22.64 -1.99
CA TYR A 198 -0.24 23.45 -0.85
C TYR A 198 -1.38 23.94 0.03
N MET A 199 -2.49 24.38 -0.58
CA MET A 199 -3.69 24.77 0.16
C MET A 199 -4.29 23.61 0.97
N LEU A 200 -4.28 22.39 0.41
CA LEU A 200 -4.79 21.19 1.07
C LEU A 200 -3.78 20.51 2.02
N LEU A 201 -2.52 20.95 2.01
CA LEU A 201 -1.43 20.32 2.77
C LEU A 201 -1.73 20.23 4.27
N PRO A 202 -2.29 21.25 4.95
CA PRO A 202 -2.64 21.13 6.36
C PRO A 202 -3.61 19.97 6.65
N PHE A 203 -4.66 19.81 5.84
CA PHE A 203 -5.64 18.73 5.97
C PHE A 203 -5.02 17.35 5.66
N ASN A 204 -4.14 17.28 4.67
CA ASN A 204 -3.43 16.05 4.35
C ASN A 204 -2.49 15.63 5.49
N LEU A 205 -1.77 16.57 6.10
CA LEU A 205 -0.88 16.30 7.23
C LEU A 205 -1.65 15.85 8.47
N THR A 206 -2.79 16.48 8.80
CA THR A 206 -3.62 16.05 9.93
C THR A 206 -4.16 14.64 9.71
N LYS A 207 -4.65 14.33 8.49
CA LYS A 207 -5.09 12.98 8.12
C LYS A 207 -3.96 11.94 8.30
N ILE A 208 -2.76 12.23 7.80
CA ILE A 208 -1.58 11.36 7.95
C ILE A 208 -1.26 11.12 9.42
N ILE A 209 -1.26 12.17 10.24
CA ILE A 209 -0.96 12.06 11.68
C ILE A 209 -2.01 11.21 12.41
N LEU A 210 -3.29 11.41 12.13
CA LEU A 210 -4.38 10.64 12.74
C LEU A 210 -4.28 9.16 12.35
N GLN A 211 -4.07 8.87 11.06
CA GLN A 211 -3.91 7.51 10.56
C GLN A 211 -2.66 6.84 11.16
N TRP A 212 -1.54 7.55 11.23
CA TRP A 212 -0.32 7.05 11.85
C TRP A 212 -0.50 6.74 13.35
N LYS A 213 -1.21 7.62 14.09
CA LYS A 213 -1.52 7.38 15.51
C LYS A 213 -2.38 6.13 15.71
N LYS A 214 -3.35 5.89 14.83
CA LYS A 214 -4.19 4.68 14.84
C LYS A 214 -3.32 3.43 14.60
N ASN A 215 -2.60 3.41 13.48
CA ASN A 215 -1.77 2.27 13.07
C ASN A 215 -0.69 1.93 14.13
N ARG A 216 -0.07 2.93 14.76
CA ARG A 216 0.97 2.70 15.79
C ARG A 216 0.43 2.02 17.04
N LYS A 217 -0.83 2.29 17.43
CA LYS A 217 -1.45 1.60 18.57
C LYS A 217 -1.66 0.12 18.28
N GLU A 218 -1.96 -0.22 17.03
CA GLU A 218 -2.24 -1.57 16.56
C GLU A 218 -0.95 -2.38 16.30
N ILE A 219 0.08 -1.76 15.73
CA ILE A 219 1.36 -2.39 15.33
C ILE A 219 2.42 -2.30 16.45
N ASN A 220 2.03 -2.36 17.72
CA ASN A 220 3.02 -2.32 18.81
C ASN A 220 3.74 -3.68 18.94
N SER A 221 4.45 -4.09 17.88
CA SER A 221 5.38 -5.21 17.90
C SER A 221 6.58 -4.82 18.74
N LYS A 222 6.94 -5.64 19.73
CA LYS A 222 8.19 -5.49 20.51
C LYS A 222 9.45 -5.71 19.68
N LEU A 223 9.31 -6.04 18.40
CA LEU A 223 10.39 -6.38 17.49
C LEU A 223 11.33 -5.18 17.29
N LEU A 224 12.62 -5.36 17.57
CA LEU A 224 13.61 -4.33 17.33
C LEU A 224 13.89 -4.21 15.82
N LEU A 225 14.01 -2.97 15.33
CA LEU A 225 14.35 -2.70 13.92
C LEU A 225 15.66 -3.38 13.48
N SER A 226 16.58 -3.62 14.43
CA SER A 226 17.88 -4.27 14.21
C SER A 226 17.78 -5.76 13.88
N GLU A 227 16.64 -6.40 14.13
CA GLU A 227 16.44 -7.83 13.83
C GLU A 227 16.19 -8.09 12.34
N TYR A 228 15.88 -7.05 11.58
CA TYR A 228 15.69 -7.14 10.14
C TYR A 228 17.02 -7.22 9.39
N LYS A 229 17.14 -8.16 8.45
CA LYS A 229 18.36 -8.33 7.63
C LYS A 229 18.68 -7.10 6.77
N ASP A 230 17.69 -6.29 6.41
CA ASP A 230 17.87 -5.03 5.67
C ASP A 230 18.12 -3.80 6.55
N TYR A 231 18.39 -3.98 7.86
CA TYR A 231 18.63 -2.87 8.79
C TYR A 231 19.72 -1.89 8.30
N TYR A 232 20.75 -2.36 7.60
CA TYR A 232 21.79 -1.51 7.02
C TYR A 232 21.24 -0.43 6.05
N LYS A 233 20.05 -0.64 5.45
CA LYS A 233 19.40 0.36 4.59
C LYS A 233 18.78 1.51 5.39
N VAL A 234 18.50 1.32 6.68
CA VAL A 234 17.84 2.32 7.52
C VAL A 234 18.65 3.62 7.56
N ASP A 235 19.97 3.53 7.72
CA ASP A 235 20.82 4.72 7.75
C ASP A 235 20.88 5.42 6.39
N LYS A 236 20.85 4.65 5.29
CA LYS A 236 20.72 5.21 3.95
C LYS A 236 19.40 5.98 3.79
N ILE A 237 18.28 5.42 4.25
CA ILE A 237 16.95 6.02 4.15
C ILE A 237 16.83 7.28 5.04
N LYS A 238 17.35 7.23 6.27
CA LYS A 238 17.40 8.41 7.16
C LYS A 238 18.21 9.56 6.56
N ASN A 239 19.12 9.27 5.64
CA ASN A 239 19.89 10.26 4.90
C ASN A 239 19.16 10.85 3.68
N TYR A 240 18.01 10.29 3.27
CA TYR A 240 17.24 10.84 2.16
C TYR A 240 16.60 12.18 2.52
N PHE A 241 16.52 13.07 1.53
CA PHE A 241 15.90 14.39 1.69
C PHE A 241 14.49 14.28 2.26
N THR A 242 13.69 13.36 1.73
CA THR A 242 12.32 13.08 2.18
C THR A 242 12.27 12.85 3.70
N TYR A 243 13.08 11.92 4.21
CA TYR A 243 13.09 11.60 5.64
C TYR A 243 13.58 12.78 6.48
N GLN A 244 14.64 13.46 6.04
CA GLN A 244 15.22 14.61 6.76
C GLN A 244 14.24 15.78 6.83
N LEU A 245 13.58 16.10 5.71
CA LEU A 245 12.58 17.17 5.63
C LEU A 245 11.41 16.91 6.58
N GLY A 246 10.82 15.71 6.53
CA GLY A 246 9.73 15.40 7.43
C GLY A 246 10.16 15.29 8.90
N SER A 247 11.40 14.88 9.18
CA SER A 247 11.96 14.92 10.53
C SER A 247 12.07 16.35 11.07
N LEU A 248 12.44 17.34 10.24
CA LEU A 248 12.45 18.75 10.64
C LEU A 248 11.05 19.23 11.03
N VAL A 249 10.03 18.83 10.27
CA VAL A 249 8.63 19.19 10.52
C VAL A 249 8.11 18.55 11.81
N VAL A 250 8.39 17.25 12.05
CA VAL A 250 8.05 16.58 13.32
C VAL A 250 8.72 17.28 14.50
N CYS A 251 10.00 17.64 14.38
CA CYS A 251 10.73 18.37 15.41
C CYS A 251 10.15 19.77 15.67
N LEU A 252 9.74 20.48 14.61
CA LEU A 252 9.06 21.77 14.72
C LEU A 252 7.78 21.65 15.54
N PHE A 253 6.91 20.68 15.21
CA PHE A 253 5.67 20.48 15.96
C PHE A 253 5.88 20.01 17.40
N LYS A 254 6.93 19.23 17.67
CA LYS A 254 7.25 18.80 19.06
C LYS A 254 7.77 19.95 19.93
N ASN A 255 8.43 20.94 19.35
CA ASN A 255 9.15 21.99 20.07
C ASN A 255 8.64 23.40 19.70
N TRP A 256 7.40 23.51 19.23
CA TRP A 256 6.83 24.77 18.76
C TRP A 256 6.93 25.88 19.82
N TYR A 257 6.72 25.52 21.10
CA TYR A 257 6.82 26.40 22.27
C TYR A 257 8.25 26.89 22.58
N LYS A 258 9.28 26.29 21.98
CA LYS A 258 10.70 26.70 22.11
C LYS A 258 11.16 27.65 20.99
N GLY A 259 10.23 28.17 20.20
CA GLY A 259 10.54 29.07 19.07
C GLY A 259 11.16 28.36 17.86
N GLU A 260 11.04 27.04 17.76
CA GLU A 260 11.57 26.25 16.63
C GLU A 260 10.96 26.64 15.27
N ILE A 261 9.77 27.24 15.27
CA ILE A 261 9.13 27.81 14.09
C ILE A 261 10.03 28.86 13.41
N PHE A 262 10.67 29.75 14.17
CA PHE A 262 11.53 30.81 13.62
C PHE A 262 12.83 30.26 13.02
N LYS A 263 13.30 29.10 13.49
CA LYS A 263 14.52 28.44 12.99
C LYS A 263 14.26 27.59 11.74
N PHE A 264 13.00 27.32 11.43
CA PHE A 264 12.62 26.36 10.40
C PHE A 264 13.05 26.74 8.98
N PRO A 265 12.89 28.00 8.51
CA PRO A 265 13.37 28.40 7.19
C PRO A 265 14.89 28.18 7.04
N PHE A 266 15.66 28.52 8.08
CA PHE A 266 17.11 28.31 8.10
C PHE A 266 17.47 26.82 8.03
N LYS A 267 16.79 25.96 8.79
CA LYS A 267 17.03 24.51 8.77
C LYS A 267 16.74 23.89 7.41
N ILE A 268 15.66 24.33 6.73
CA ILE A 268 15.37 23.91 5.36
C ILE A 268 16.46 24.38 4.40
N TYR A 269 16.88 25.64 4.49
CA TYR A 269 17.93 26.19 3.64
C TYR A 269 19.24 25.39 3.77
N PHE A 270 19.68 25.10 4.99
CA PHE A 270 20.89 24.29 5.22
C PHE A 270 20.74 22.85 4.69
N LEU A 271 19.55 22.25 4.82
CA LEU A 271 19.26 20.93 4.28
C LEU A 271 19.38 20.91 2.75
N LEU A 272 18.79 21.90 2.06
CA LEU A 272 18.89 22.03 0.61
C LEU A 272 20.34 22.26 0.16
N LYS A 273 21.10 23.08 0.89
CA LYS A 273 22.52 23.32 0.61
C LYS A 273 23.37 22.04 0.77
N LYS A 274 23.07 21.22 1.77
CA LYS A 274 23.75 19.93 1.99
C LYS A 274 23.52 18.95 0.84
N ILE A 275 22.33 18.96 0.24
CA ILE A 275 21.99 18.07 -0.88
C ILE A 275 22.64 18.55 -2.18
N LYS A 276 22.63 19.85 -2.45
CA LYS A 276 23.32 20.44 -3.61
C LYS A 276 24.85 20.21 -3.63
N LYS A 277 25.45 19.91 -2.48
CA LYS A 277 26.89 19.56 -2.37
C LYS A 277 27.18 18.06 -2.57
N ARG A 278 26.14 17.21 -2.60
CA ARG A 278 26.25 15.75 -2.67
C ARG A 278 25.85 15.17 -4.03
N GLY A 279 25.13 15.93 -4.85
CA GLY A 279 24.87 15.63 -6.27
C GLY A 279 25.76 16.49 -7.13
#